data_AF-A0A6A6LCA3-F1
#
_entry.id   AF-A0A6A6LCA3-F1
#
_cell.length_a   1.000
_cell.length_b   1.000
_cell.length_c   1.000
_cell.angle_alpha   90.00
_cell.angle_beta   90.00
_cell.angle_gamma   90.00
#
_symmetry.space_group_name_H-M   'P 1'
#
loop_
_entity.id
_entity.type
_entity.pdbx_description
1 polymer ?
#
loop_
_entity_poly.entity_id
_entity_poly.type
_entity_poly.pdbx_seq_one_letter_code
_entity_poly.pdbx_strand_id
1 'polypeptide(L)'
;MLFVIAADCYDCNGKSTVNFQEIIKNVMKAAGLCLGLGRIGFVLLTGSSLRETMEALKSCPVNIEDFDAIICNSGSEMYYPWRDMVADLDYEAHVGQTSGSRSYSYIIKPGAKTRKVDEIRQRLRMRGFRCNLVYTRAASRLNVIPLFASRKQALRYLSVKWGIDLSKIFVFVGEKGDTDYEELLAGLHKTIIMRGSVGYGSEKLLRSQDSFKREDIVPQESPSLGFVEENYEVHDLSAALEALGIK
;
A
#
# COMPACT_ATOMS: atom_id res chain seq x y z
N MET A 1 14.40 4.03 11.82
CA MET A 1 13.49 4.62 10.79
C MET A 1 12.55 3.54 10.29
N LEU A 2 11.43 3.90 9.67
CA LEU A 2 10.49 2.93 9.14
C LEU A 2 10.37 3.08 7.62
N PHE A 3 10.54 1.98 6.88
CA PHE A 3 10.36 1.93 5.44
C PHE A 3 9.14 1.08 5.11
N VAL A 4 8.20 1.68 4.39
CA VAL A 4 6.93 1.08 4.02
C VAL A 4 6.96 0.82 2.52
N ILE A 5 6.88 -0.45 2.12
CA ILE A 5 6.75 -0.83 0.72
C ILE A 5 5.27 -0.96 0.39
N ALA A 6 4.73 0.03 -0.32
CA ALA A 6 3.32 0.14 -0.70
C ALA A 6 3.13 0.09 -2.22
N ALA A 7 3.78 -0.87 -2.87
CA ALA A 7 3.72 -1.09 -4.31
C ALA A 7 3.06 -2.44 -4.62
N ASP A 8 1.88 -2.42 -5.24
CA ASP A 8 1.22 -3.63 -5.75
C ASP A 8 1.51 -3.74 -7.25
N CYS A 9 2.28 -4.75 -7.64
CA CYS A 9 2.65 -4.95 -9.04
C CYS A 9 1.84 -6.10 -9.64
N TYR A 10 0.80 -5.77 -10.43
CA TYR A 10 -0.03 -6.76 -11.12
C TYR A 10 0.15 -6.71 -12.64
N ASP A 11 -0.02 -7.85 -13.32
CA ASP A 11 -0.18 -7.93 -14.77
C ASP A 11 -1.62 -7.60 -15.19
N CYS A 12 -1.88 -7.65 -16.50
CA CYS A 12 -3.22 -7.43 -17.06
C CYS A 12 -4.27 -8.45 -16.60
N ASN A 13 -3.85 -9.59 -16.04
CA ASN A 13 -4.72 -10.63 -15.51
C ASN A 13 -4.90 -10.51 -13.99
N GLY A 14 -4.31 -9.50 -13.35
CA GLY A 14 -4.39 -9.30 -11.91
C GLY A 14 -3.48 -10.23 -11.10
N LYS A 15 -2.46 -10.83 -11.72
CA LYS A 15 -1.46 -11.68 -11.05
C LYS A 15 -0.23 -10.87 -10.67
N SER A 16 0.35 -11.16 -9.50
CA SER A 16 1.61 -10.52 -9.06
C SER A 16 2.72 -10.75 -10.07
N THR A 17 3.46 -9.70 -10.40
CA THR A 17 4.61 -9.74 -11.32
C THR A 17 5.93 -9.84 -10.58
N VAL A 18 7.00 -10.21 -11.30
CA VAL A 18 8.38 -10.27 -10.78
C VAL A 18 8.89 -8.93 -10.25
N ASN A 19 8.36 -7.82 -10.78
CA ASN A 19 8.69 -6.47 -10.32
C ASN A 19 8.36 -6.28 -8.83
N PHE A 20 7.33 -6.96 -8.31
CA PHE A 20 6.99 -6.89 -6.88
C PHE A 20 8.15 -7.35 -6.01
N GLN A 21 8.74 -8.51 -6.32
CA GLN A 21 9.87 -9.06 -5.57
C GLN A 21 11.14 -8.24 -5.75
N GLU A 22 11.37 -7.71 -6.96
CA GLU A 22 12.53 -6.87 -7.25
C GLU A 22 12.50 -5.56 -6.48
N ILE A 23 11.34 -4.89 -6.44
CA ILE A 23 11.15 -3.66 -5.66
C ILE A 23 11.39 -3.92 -4.18
N ILE A 24 10.79 -4.97 -3.60
CA ILE A 24 11.00 -5.32 -2.19
C ILE A 24 12.49 -5.49 -1.89
N LYS A 25 13.18 -6.31 -2.69
CA LYS A 25 14.60 -6.58 -2.54
C LYS A 25 15.44 -5.29 -2.65
N ASN A 26 15.19 -4.47 -3.65
CA ASN A 26 16.01 -3.28 -3.92
C ASN A 26 15.77 -2.18 -2.88
N VAL A 27 14.52 -1.99 -2.44
CA VAL A 27 14.20 -1.05 -1.35
C VAL A 27 14.88 -1.45 -0.05
N MET A 28 14.80 -2.73 0.34
CA MET A 28 15.42 -3.18 1.58
C MET A 28 16.94 -3.06 1.55
N LYS A 29 17.56 -3.36 0.40
CA LYS A 29 19.00 -3.14 0.19
C LYS A 29 19.39 -1.67 0.27
N ALA A 30 18.69 -0.78 -0.43
CA ALA A 30 18.97 0.65 -0.45
C ALA A 30 18.85 1.25 0.96
N ALA A 31 17.76 0.93 1.68
CA ALA A 31 17.55 1.36 3.05
C ALA A 31 18.67 0.89 4.01
N GLY A 32 19.13 -0.36 3.85
CA GLY A 32 20.24 -0.91 4.63
C GLY A 32 21.58 -0.20 4.36
N LEU A 33 21.86 0.19 3.11
CA LEU A 33 23.07 0.91 2.74
C LEU A 33 23.10 2.34 3.30
N CYS A 34 21.97 3.06 3.27
CA CYS A 34 21.89 4.45 3.72
C CYS A 34 22.04 4.62 5.25
N LEU A 35 21.66 3.62 6.06
CA LEU A 35 21.56 3.77 7.52
C LEU A 35 22.51 2.88 8.34
N GLY A 36 23.28 1.99 7.71
CA GLY A 36 24.28 1.16 8.38
C GLY A 36 23.71 0.37 9.58
N LEU A 37 24.32 0.54 10.77
CA LEU A 37 23.93 -0.14 12.02
C LEU A 37 22.71 0.47 12.74
N GLY A 38 22.06 1.47 12.14
CA GLY A 38 20.84 2.07 12.71
C GLY A 38 19.68 1.07 12.78
N ARG A 39 18.77 1.24 13.75
CA ARG A 39 17.56 0.41 13.84
C ARG A 39 16.60 0.78 12.70
N ILE A 40 16.56 -0.07 11.69
CA ILE A 40 15.68 0.01 10.52
C ILE A 40 14.51 -0.93 10.75
N GLY A 41 13.29 -0.50 10.39
CA GLY A 41 12.16 -1.39 10.29
C GLY A 41 11.52 -1.38 8.90
N PHE A 42 10.95 -2.50 8.50
CA PHE A 42 10.31 -2.71 7.21
C PHE A 42 8.84 -3.13 7.38
N VAL A 43 7.96 -2.48 6.62
CA VAL A 43 6.55 -2.81 6.56
C VAL A 43 6.14 -3.06 5.12
N LEU A 44 5.52 -4.20 4.86
CA LEU A 44 4.86 -4.46 3.58
C LEU A 44 3.40 -4.03 3.67
N LEU A 45 2.94 -3.21 2.73
CA LEU A 45 1.58 -2.68 2.68
C LEU A 45 0.93 -2.98 1.32
N THR A 46 0.03 -3.96 1.27
CA THR A 46 -0.51 -4.49 0.02
C THR A 46 -2.04 -4.59 0.02
N GLY A 47 -2.61 -4.51 -1.19
CA GLY A 47 -4.02 -4.82 -1.45
C GLY A 47 -4.34 -6.33 -1.40
N SER A 48 -3.31 -7.18 -1.40
CA SER A 48 -3.43 -8.63 -1.43
C SER A 48 -3.79 -9.22 -0.07
N SER A 49 -4.45 -10.39 -0.07
CA SER A 49 -4.67 -11.17 1.16
C SER A 49 -3.37 -11.77 1.68
N LEU A 50 -3.31 -12.14 2.98
CA LEU A 50 -2.13 -12.77 3.57
C LEU A 50 -1.64 -13.97 2.76
N ARG A 51 -2.56 -14.86 2.33
CA ARG A 51 -2.22 -16.03 1.51
C ARG A 51 -1.54 -15.66 0.19
N GLU A 52 -2.04 -14.62 -0.48
CA GLU A 52 -1.50 -14.16 -1.76
C GLU A 52 -0.15 -13.48 -1.57
N THR A 53 0.02 -12.72 -0.49
CA THR A 53 1.29 -12.12 -0.09
C THR A 53 2.34 -13.20 0.20
N MET A 54 1.99 -14.21 1.00
CA MET A 54 2.85 -15.36 1.28
C MET A 54 3.29 -16.05 -0.01
N GLU A 55 2.36 -16.29 -0.94
CA GLU A 55 2.65 -16.92 -2.22
C GLU A 55 3.59 -16.05 -3.08
N ALA A 56 3.36 -14.74 -3.13
CA ALA A 56 4.22 -13.82 -3.87
C ALA A 56 5.64 -13.72 -3.29
N LEU A 57 5.78 -13.86 -1.96
CA LEU A 57 7.07 -13.82 -1.27
C LEU A 57 7.86 -15.13 -1.36
N LYS A 58 7.24 -16.27 -1.66
CA LYS A 58 7.97 -17.56 -1.81
C LYS A 58 9.10 -17.52 -2.84
N SER A 59 8.93 -16.72 -3.90
CA SER A 59 9.94 -16.53 -4.95
C SER A 59 10.80 -15.28 -4.72
N CYS A 60 10.61 -14.58 -3.61
CA CYS A 60 11.40 -13.41 -3.24
C CYS A 60 12.66 -13.87 -2.49
N PRO A 61 13.84 -13.28 -2.74
CA PRO A 61 15.04 -13.57 -1.97
C PRO A 61 15.02 -13.00 -0.54
N VAL A 62 13.96 -12.27 -0.17
CA VAL A 62 13.75 -11.69 1.17
C VAL A 62 12.91 -12.64 2.01
N ASN A 63 13.31 -12.86 3.27
CA ASN A 63 12.54 -13.68 4.19
C ASN A 63 11.39 -12.86 4.76
N ILE A 64 10.27 -13.53 5.03
CA ILE A 64 9.11 -12.85 5.59
C ILE A 64 9.36 -12.31 7.00
N GLU A 65 10.27 -12.94 7.74
CA GLU A 65 10.73 -12.52 9.07
C GLU A 65 11.58 -11.25 9.04
N ASP A 66 12.05 -10.83 7.87
CA ASP A 66 12.77 -9.57 7.69
C ASP A 66 11.82 -8.34 7.74
N PHE A 67 10.49 -8.57 7.73
CA PHE A 67 9.48 -7.53 7.92
C PHE A 67 9.04 -7.42 9.38
N ASP A 68 8.97 -6.19 9.89
CA ASP A 68 8.45 -5.91 11.23
C ASP A 68 6.92 -6.00 11.27
N ALA A 69 6.23 -5.66 10.18
CA ALA A 69 4.80 -5.88 10.03
C ALA A 69 4.39 -6.06 8.55
N ILE A 70 3.30 -6.79 8.35
CA ILE A 70 2.68 -6.99 7.03
C ILE A 70 1.22 -6.57 7.14
N ILE A 71 0.83 -5.62 6.29
CA ILE A 71 -0.52 -5.09 6.21
C ILE A 71 -1.14 -5.56 4.90
N CYS A 72 -2.26 -6.28 5.02
CA CYS A 72 -2.95 -6.94 3.92
C CYS A 72 -4.36 -6.37 3.72
N ASN A 73 -5.00 -6.83 2.64
CA ASN A 73 -6.38 -6.51 2.30
C ASN A 73 -6.64 -4.98 2.32
N SER A 74 -5.72 -4.23 1.70
CA SER A 74 -5.79 -2.77 1.57
C SER A 74 -5.85 -2.02 2.92
N GLY A 75 -5.28 -2.62 3.97
CA GLY A 75 -5.23 -2.03 5.31
C GLY A 75 -6.28 -2.54 6.27
N SER A 76 -7.04 -3.60 5.96
CA SER A 76 -7.98 -4.17 6.94
C SER A 76 -7.35 -5.17 7.89
N GLU A 77 -6.18 -5.72 7.57
CA GLU A 77 -5.52 -6.74 8.37
C GLU A 77 -4.05 -6.40 8.57
N MET A 78 -3.52 -6.67 9.75
CA MET A 78 -2.14 -6.39 10.14
C MET A 78 -1.56 -7.59 10.89
N TYR A 79 -0.37 -8.00 10.49
CA TYR A 79 0.32 -9.19 10.99
C TYR A 79 1.75 -8.85 11.37
N TYR A 80 2.29 -9.60 12.33
CA TYR A 80 3.68 -9.48 12.77
C TYR A 80 4.40 -10.81 12.50
N PRO A 81 5.32 -10.87 11.51
CA PRO A 81 6.03 -12.10 11.15
C PRO A 81 6.75 -12.79 12.31
N TRP A 82 7.39 -12.01 13.17
CA TRP A 82 8.09 -12.48 14.37
C TRP A 82 7.16 -12.97 15.51
N ARG A 83 5.83 -12.90 15.31
CA ARG A 83 4.81 -13.34 16.28
C ARG A 83 3.82 -14.32 15.64
N ASP A 84 4.37 -15.40 15.10
CA ASP A 84 3.63 -16.51 14.48
C ASP A 84 2.63 -16.09 13.38
N MET A 85 2.81 -14.91 12.80
CA MET A 85 1.89 -14.33 11.81
C MET A 85 0.43 -14.23 12.29
N VAL A 86 0.23 -14.05 13.59
CA VAL A 86 -1.09 -13.82 14.17
C VAL A 86 -1.53 -12.37 13.90
N ALA A 87 -2.82 -12.19 13.61
CA ALA A 87 -3.41 -10.87 13.40
C ALA A 87 -3.33 -10.00 14.66
N ASP A 88 -3.13 -8.69 14.47
CA ASP A 88 -3.14 -7.71 15.55
C ASP A 88 -4.57 -7.44 16.03
N LEU A 89 -4.95 -8.06 17.16
CA LEU A 89 -6.28 -7.93 17.77
C LEU A 89 -6.63 -6.48 18.13
N ASP A 90 -5.64 -5.67 18.56
CA ASP A 90 -5.87 -4.26 18.88
C ASP A 90 -6.18 -3.48 17.59
N TYR A 91 -5.53 -3.84 16.49
CA TYR A 91 -5.79 -3.23 15.18
C TYR A 91 -7.15 -3.66 14.63
N GLU A 92 -7.52 -4.94 14.76
CA GLU A 92 -8.84 -5.44 14.39
C GLU A 92 -9.95 -4.67 15.13
N ALA A 93 -9.79 -4.48 16.45
CA ALA A 93 -10.71 -3.67 17.23
C ALA A 93 -10.72 -2.20 16.78
N HIS A 94 -9.54 -1.62 16.48
CA HIS A 94 -9.39 -0.24 16.00
C HIS A 94 -10.15 0.02 14.71
N VAL A 95 -10.08 -0.90 13.74
CA VAL A 95 -10.79 -0.76 12.46
C VAL A 95 -12.27 -1.17 12.53
N GLY A 96 -12.75 -1.56 13.71
CA GLY A 96 -14.15 -1.93 13.95
C GLY A 96 -14.49 -3.36 13.50
N GLN A 97 -13.53 -4.28 13.52
CA GLN A 97 -13.73 -5.72 13.29
C GLN A 97 -13.87 -6.46 14.64
N THR A 98 -15.07 -6.43 15.21
CA THR A 98 -15.33 -6.97 16.56
C THR A 98 -15.88 -8.40 16.62
N SER A 99 -16.09 -9.08 15.48
CA SER A 99 -16.42 -10.52 15.41
C SER A 99 -16.75 -10.91 13.96
N GLY A 100 -15.82 -11.57 13.26
CA GLY A 100 -15.98 -12.05 11.88
C GLY A 100 -15.55 -11.05 10.80
N SER A 101 -14.97 -11.57 9.71
CA SER A 101 -14.46 -10.78 8.58
C SER A 101 -15.54 -9.88 7.99
N ARG A 102 -15.44 -8.57 8.25
CA ARG A 102 -16.27 -7.53 7.62
C ARG A 102 -15.71 -7.09 6.26
N SER A 103 -14.59 -7.67 5.85
CA SER A 103 -14.01 -7.48 4.54
C SER A 103 -14.61 -8.49 3.55
N TYR A 104 -15.23 -8.00 2.48
CA TYR A 104 -15.74 -8.81 1.39
C TYR A 104 -14.95 -8.54 0.13
N SER A 105 -14.62 -9.60 -0.61
CA SER A 105 -13.90 -9.48 -1.88
C SER A 105 -14.74 -10.08 -3.01
N TYR A 106 -14.93 -9.31 -4.07
CA TYR A 106 -15.73 -9.69 -5.24
C TYR A 106 -14.83 -9.79 -6.47
N ILE A 107 -14.83 -10.94 -7.13
CA ILE A 107 -14.13 -11.12 -8.40
C ILE A 107 -15.01 -10.58 -9.52
N ILE A 108 -14.43 -9.71 -10.33
CA ILE A 108 -15.08 -9.12 -11.49
C ILE A 108 -14.84 -10.04 -12.69
N LYS A 109 -15.93 -10.43 -13.34
CA LYS A 109 -15.83 -11.23 -14.56
C LYS A 109 -15.18 -10.39 -15.67
N PRO A 110 -14.24 -10.96 -16.46
CA PRO A 110 -13.66 -10.27 -17.60
C PRO A 110 -14.74 -9.70 -18.53
N GLY A 111 -14.60 -8.43 -18.92
CA GLY A 111 -15.56 -7.74 -19.79
C GLY A 111 -16.87 -7.29 -19.12
N ALA A 112 -17.07 -7.56 -17.82
CA ALA A 112 -18.23 -7.06 -17.11
C ALA A 112 -18.21 -5.52 -17.01
N LYS A 113 -19.36 -4.89 -17.23
CA LYS A 113 -19.51 -3.44 -16.97
C LYS A 113 -19.55 -3.22 -15.46
N THR A 114 -18.48 -2.63 -14.93
CA THR A 114 -18.38 -2.25 -13.52
C THR A 114 -18.68 -0.77 -13.35
N ARG A 115 -18.95 -0.38 -12.10
CA ARG A 115 -19.17 1.01 -11.71
C ARG A 115 -17.93 1.57 -11.07
N LYS A 116 -17.78 2.89 -11.15
CA LYS A 116 -16.71 3.60 -10.45
C LYS A 116 -16.96 3.57 -8.94
N VAL A 117 -15.88 3.65 -8.15
CA VAL A 117 -15.95 3.57 -6.68
C VAL A 117 -16.93 4.58 -6.11
N ASP A 118 -16.94 5.82 -6.61
CA ASP A 118 -17.85 6.88 -6.12
C ASP A 118 -19.33 6.55 -6.30
N GLU A 119 -19.71 5.96 -7.43
CA GLU A 119 -21.10 5.55 -7.67
C GLU A 119 -21.53 4.42 -6.73
N ILE A 120 -20.65 3.43 -6.54
CA ILE A 120 -20.92 2.31 -5.64
C ILE A 120 -21.03 2.83 -4.21
N ARG A 121 -20.09 3.68 -3.79
CA ARG A 121 -20.07 4.34 -2.48
C ARG A 121 -21.34 5.14 -2.23
N GLN A 122 -21.77 5.96 -3.20
CA GLN A 122 -23.01 6.73 -3.10
C GLN A 122 -24.22 5.80 -2.89
N ARG A 123 -24.34 4.74 -3.69
CA ARG A 123 -25.47 3.79 -3.60
C ARG A 123 -25.51 3.01 -2.28
N LEU A 124 -24.35 2.65 -1.75
CA LEU A 124 -24.22 1.99 -0.45
C LEU A 124 -24.60 2.94 0.68
N ARG A 125 -24.12 4.19 0.63
CA ARG A 125 -24.46 5.23 1.62
C ARG A 125 -25.95 5.55 1.67
N MET A 126 -26.62 5.61 0.51
CA MET A 126 -28.08 5.80 0.43
C MET A 126 -28.88 4.67 1.08
N ARG A 127 -28.25 3.51 1.31
CA ARG A 127 -28.83 2.35 2.00
C ARG A 127 -28.32 2.19 3.44
N GLY A 128 -27.58 3.17 3.96
CA GLY A 128 -27.02 3.15 5.32
C GLY A 128 -25.69 2.40 5.46
N PHE A 129 -25.12 1.86 4.38
CA PHE A 129 -23.83 1.18 4.42
C PHE A 129 -22.67 2.16 4.28
N ARG A 130 -21.75 2.14 5.25
CA ARG A 130 -20.52 2.92 5.24
C ARG A 130 -19.32 1.98 5.28
N CYS A 131 -18.52 2.03 4.21
CA CYS A 131 -17.37 1.17 4.02
C CYS A 131 -16.38 1.86 3.08
N ASN A 132 -15.15 1.35 3.07
CA ASN A 132 -14.18 1.70 2.05
C ASN A 132 -14.25 0.66 0.93
N LEU A 133 -14.06 1.14 -0.29
CA LEU A 133 -14.16 0.36 -1.52
C LEU A 133 -12.84 0.52 -2.24
N VAL A 134 -12.15 -0.58 -2.48
CA VAL A 134 -10.82 -0.57 -3.10
C VAL A 134 -10.80 -1.59 -4.22
N TYR A 135 -10.55 -1.13 -5.45
CA TYR A 135 -10.27 -2.04 -6.54
C TYR A 135 -8.81 -2.51 -6.44
N THR A 136 -8.61 -3.81 -6.58
CA THR A 136 -7.30 -4.47 -6.56
C THR A 136 -7.17 -5.39 -7.77
N ARG A 137 -5.95 -5.87 -8.01
CA ARG A 137 -5.61 -6.77 -9.13
C ARG A 137 -5.96 -6.18 -10.49
N ALA A 138 -5.55 -4.94 -10.75
CA ALA A 138 -5.79 -4.27 -12.02
C ALA A 138 -7.29 -4.26 -12.39
N ALA A 139 -8.12 -3.81 -11.45
CA ALA A 139 -9.57 -3.74 -11.56
C ALA A 139 -10.32 -5.10 -11.69
N SER A 140 -9.66 -6.24 -11.48
CA SER A 140 -10.31 -7.55 -11.52
C SER A 140 -10.95 -7.97 -10.19
N ARG A 141 -10.69 -7.24 -9.09
CA ARG A 141 -11.22 -7.52 -7.76
C ARG A 141 -11.70 -6.24 -7.08
N LEU A 142 -12.88 -6.27 -6.48
CA LEU A 142 -13.40 -5.20 -5.62
C LEU A 142 -13.40 -5.66 -4.16
N ASN A 143 -12.64 -4.98 -3.32
CA ASN A 143 -12.65 -5.17 -1.88
C ASN A 143 -13.59 -4.15 -1.22
N VAL A 144 -14.45 -4.63 -0.33
CA VAL A 144 -15.31 -3.85 0.54
C VAL A 144 -14.78 -4.05 1.96
N ILE A 145 -14.14 -3.04 2.52
CA ILE A 145 -13.47 -3.10 3.82
C ILE A 145 -14.12 -2.13 4.82
N PRO A 146 -13.92 -2.31 6.15
CA PRO A 146 -14.46 -1.41 7.15
C PRO A 146 -14.15 0.08 6.88
N LEU A 147 -15.04 0.98 7.31
CA LEU A 147 -14.87 2.44 7.10
C LEU A 147 -13.56 2.99 7.69
N PHE A 148 -13.09 2.38 8.77
CA PHE A 148 -11.85 2.77 9.47
C PHE A 148 -10.65 1.89 9.08
N ALA A 149 -10.78 1.07 8.04
CA ALA A 149 -9.67 0.35 7.44
C ALA A 149 -9.23 1.07 6.16
N SER A 150 -7.99 1.53 6.12
CA SER A 150 -7.30 1.94 4.89
C SER A 150 -5.79 1.86 5.07
N ARG A 151 -5.03 1.88 3.98
CA ARG A 151 -3.56 1.89 4.02
C ARG A 151 -3.01 3.05 4.87
N LYS A 152 -3.58 4.24 4.69
CA LYS A 152 -3.20 5.44 5.45
C LYS A 152 -3.51 5.30 6.95
N GLN A 153 -4.67 4.72 7.29
CA GLN A 153 -5.06 4.51 8.69
C GLN A 153 -4.15 3.46 9.36
N ALA A 154 -3.81 2.38 8.65
CA ALA A 154 -2.87 1.38 9.12
C ALA A 154 -1.49 1.98 9.44
N LEU A 155 -0.97 2.85 8.57
CA LEU A 155 0.29 3.55 8.80
C LEU A 155 0.25 4.50 10.01
N ARG A 156 -0.85 5.23 10.17
CA ARG A 156 -1.05 6.09 11.35
C ARG A 156 -1.13 5.28 12.63
N TYR A 157 -1.83 4.15 12.60
CA TYR A 157 -1.90 3.24 13.74
C TYR A 157 -0.51 2.72 14.12
N LEU A 158 0.30 2.27 13.16
CA LEU A 158 1.68 1.84 13.43
C LEU A 158 2.56 2.96 14.00
N SER A 159 2.47 4.18 13.46
CA SER A 159 3.18 5.34 13.99
C SER A 159 2.89 5.57 15.47
N VAL A 160 1.61 5.49 15.87
CA VAL A 160 1.20 5.65 17.27
C VAL A 160 1.63 4.44 18.11
N LYS A 161 1.35 3.22 17.65
CA LYS A 161 1.65 1.97 18.39
C LYS A 161 3.14 1.81 18.66
N TRP A 162 3.99 2.20 17.71
CA TRP A 162 5.45 2.07 17.82
C TRP A 162 6.16 3.35 18.28
N GLY A 163 5.42 4.44 18.51
CA GLY A 163 6.01 5.73 18.90
C GLY A 163 6.97 6.31 17.87
N ILE A 164 6.72 6.04 16.58
CA ILE A 164 7.55 6.50 15.46
C ILE A 164 6.93 7.78 14.87
N ASP A 165 7.71 8.86 14.87
CA ASP A 165 7.34 10.11 14.21
C ASP A 165 7.13 9.88 12.70
N LEU A 166 6.03 10.39 12.16
CA LEU A 166 5.68 10.25 10.73
C LEU A 166 6.79 10.77 9.80
N SER A 167 7.54 11.80 10.20
CA SER A 167 8.68 12.34 9.42
C SER A 167 9.86 11.36 9.26
N LYS A 168 9.91 10.30 10.07
CA LYS A 168 10.89 9.20 10.01
C LYS A 168 10.37 7.98 9.27
N ILE A 169 9.20 8.08 8.65
CA ILE A 169 8.60 7.06 7.80
C ILE A 169 8.86 7.42 6.34
N PHE A 170 9.44 6.47 5.59
CA PHE A 170 9.58 6.51 4.14
C PHE A 170 8.60 5.54 3.52
N VAL A 171 7.77 6.00 2.59
CA VAL A 171 6.76 5.18 1.90
C VAL A 171 7.11 5.09 0.42
N PHE A 172 7.30 3.89 -0.09
CA PHE A 172 7.54 3.62 -1.51
C PHE A 172 6.23 3.27 -2.18
N VAL A 173 5.83 4.05 -3.17
CA VAL A 173 4.57 3.86 -3.91
C VAL A 173 4.84 3.74 -5.40
N GLY A 174 4.07 2.90 -6.09
CA GLY A 174 4.03 2.93 -7.56
C GLY A 174 3.20 4.13 -8.05
N GLU A 175 3.64 4.82 -9.10
CA GLU A 175 2.90 5.94 -9.73
C GLU A 175 1.51 5.52 -10.23
N LYS A 176 1.44 4.26 -10.67
CA LYS A 176 0.23 3.55 -11.09
C LYS A 176 0.05 2.32 -10.24
N GLY A 177 -1.09 1.67 -10.37
CA GLY A 177 -1.42 0.45 -9.64
C GLY A 177 -2.44 0.69 -8.53
N ASP A 178 -2.73 -0.39 -7.81
CA ASP A 178 -3.72 -0.38 -6.73
C ASP A 178 -3.12 0.14 -5.42
N THR A 179 -2.12 1.02 -5.50
CA THR A 179 -1.27 1.46 -4.39
C THR A 179 -1.92 2.48 -3.46
N ASP A 180 -3.21 2.79 -3.66
CA ASP A 180 -3.91 3.92 -3.03
C ASP A 180 -3.07 5.20 -3.08
N TYR A 181 -2.38 5.39 -4.22
CA TYR A 181 -1.36 6.39 -4.48
C TYR A 181 -1.73 7.76 -3.91
N GLU A 182 -2.96 8.22 -4.14
CA GLU A 182 -3.41 9.55 -3.71
C GLU A 182 -3.58 9.69 -2.20
N GLU A 183 -3.99 8.64 -1.50
CA GLU A 183 -4.15 8.67 -0.04
C GLU A 183 -2.79 8.69 0.68
N LEU A 184 -1.81 8.03 0.08
CA LEU A 184 -0.45 7.87 0.59
C LEU A 184 0.50 9.02 0.23
N LEU A 185 0.11 9.99 -0.60
CA LEU A 185 0.95 11.17 -0.85
C LEU A 185 0.76 12.28 0.18
N ALA A 186 -0.45 12.37 0.74
CA ALA A 186 -0.79 13.41 1.69
C ALA A 186 -0.41 13.00 3.13
N GLY A 187 0.65 13.59 3.68
CA GLY A 187 1.08 13.36 5.05
C GLY A 187 2.42 13.99 5.40
N LEU A 188 2.88 13.72 6.63
CA LEU A 188 4.20 14.13 7.13
C LEU A 188 5.31 13.12 6.77
N HIS A 189 4.92 11.91 6.37
CA HIS A 189 5.87 10.90 5.92
C HIS A 189 6.47 11.28 4.57
N LYS A 190 7.69 10.81 4.33
CA LYS A 190 8.40 11.00 3.08
C LYS A 190 7.95 9.94 2.10
N THR A 191 7.65 10.31 0.86
CA THR A 191 7.13 9.39 -0.14
C THR A 191 8.07 9.34 -1.33
N ILE A 192 8.45 8.14 -1.75
CA ILE A 192 9.22 7.91 -2.98
C ILE A 192 8.29 7.27 -4.00
N ILE A 193 8.10 7.96 -5.12
CA ILE A 193 7.27 7.49 -6.23
C ILE A 193 8.16 6.78 -7.25
N MET A 194 7.88 5.50 -7.46
CA MET A 194 8.55 4.66 -8.46
C MET A 194 7.76 4.73 -9.77
N ARG A 195 8.19 5.59 -10.70
CA ARG A 195 7.52 5.85 -11.98
C ARG A 195 7.77 4.72 -12.98
N GLY A 196 6.70 4.14 -13.50
CA GLY A 196 6.76 3.00 -14.44
C GLY A 196 6.84 1.61 -13.76
N SER A 197 6.80 1.54 -12.43
CA SER A 197 7.03 0.29 -11.68
C SER A 197 5.88 -0.70 -11.84
N VAL A 198 4.68 -0.14 -12.00
CA VAL A 198 3.43 -0.88 -12.15
C VAL A 198 2.78 -0.47 -13.49
N GLY A 199 2.56 -1.46 -14.35
CA GLY A 199 1.96 -1.24 -15.66
C GLY A 199 0.42 -1.17 -15.66
N TYR A 200 -0.22 -1.84 -14.69
CA TYR A 200 -1.67 -2.00 -14.63
C TYR A 200 -2.21 -1.63 -13.26
N GLY A 201 -3.28 -0.83 -13.23
CA GLY A 201 -3.96 -0.39 -12.00
C GLY A 201 -5.45 -0.19 -12.21
N SER A 202 -6.13 0.21 -11.14
CA SER A 202 -7.59 0.40 -11.12
C SER A 202 -8.04 1.86 -11.26
N GLU A 203 -7.16 2.78 -11.68
CA GLU A 203 -7.37 4.23 -11.64
C GLU A 203 -8.59 4.66 -12.46
N LYS A 204 -8.86 3.97 -13.57
CA LYS A 204 -10.03 4.22 -14.44
C LYS A 204 -11.36 4.02 -13.71
N LEU A 205 -11.38 3.20 -12.66
CA LEU A 205 -12.57 2.90 -11.87
C LEU A 205 -12.64 3.66 -10.53
N LEU A 206 -11.67 4.53 -10.22
CA LEU A 206 -11.67 5.27 -8.97
C LEU A 206 -12.75 6.38 -8.96
N ARG A 207 -12.70 7.31 -9.90
CA ARG A 207 -13.50 8.56 -9.85
C ARG A 207 -14.49 8.75 -10.97
N SER A 208 -15.68 9.27 -10.67
CA SER A 208 -16.65 9.75 -11.67
C SER A 208 -16.17 11.03 -12.37
N GLN A 209 -16.80 11.41 -13.50
CA GLN A 209 -16.44 12.63 -14.24
C GLN A 209 -16.67 13.91 -13.41
N ASP A 210 -17.62 13.87 -12.48
CA ASP A 210 -17.99 15.00 -11.63
C ASP A 210 -17.18 15.07 -10.32
N SER A 211 -16.23 14.17 -10.13
CA SER A 211 -15.39 14.13 -8.93
C SER A 211 -14.13 15.00 -9.08
N PHE A 212 -13.56 15.44 -7.96
CA PHE A 212 -12.29 16.17 -7.92
C PHE A 212 -11.20 15.47 -8.73
N LYS A 213 -10.37 16.23 -9.44
CA LYS A 213 -9.21 15.70 -10.12
C LYS A 213 -8.13 15.36 -9.10
N ARG A 214 -7.20 14.50 -9.50
CA ARG A 214 -6.02 14.16 -8.68
C ARG A 214 -5.22 15.40 -8.28
N GLU A 215 -5.08 16.33 -9.23
CA GLU A 215 -4.40 17.62 -9.06
C GLU A 215 -5.03 18.48 -7.96
N ASP A 216 -6.33 18.30 -7.69
CA ASP A 216 -7.05 19.06 -6.65
C ASP A 216 -6.79 18.52 -5.24
N ILE A 217 -6.23 17.31 -5.11
CA ILE A 217 -6.09 16.57 -3.84
C ILE A 217 -4.62 16.40 -3.45
N VAL A 218 -3.74 16.23 -4.44
CA VAL A 218 -2.32 15.95 -4.24
C VAL A 218 -1.51 17.19 -4.62
N PRO A 219 -0.71 17.76 -3.68
CA PRO A 219 0.23 18.83 -4.01
C PRO A 219 1.19 18.36 -5.11
N GLN A 220 1.33 19.14 -6.19
CA GLN A 220 2.21 18.77 -7.29
C GLN A 220 3.69 18.77 -6.88
N GLU A 221 4.05 19.64 -5.92
CA GLU A 221 5.39 19.72 -5.36
C GLU A 221 5.27 19.66 -3.83
N SER A 222 6.05 18.77 -3.22
CA SER A 222 6.17 18.66 -1.76
C SER A 222 7.63 18.34 -1.42
N PRO A 223 8.23 18.98 -0.39
CA PRO A 223 9.58 18.65 0.06
C PRO A 223 9.69 17.21 0.63
N SER A 224 8.56 16.57 0.92
CA SER A 224 8.50 15.18 1.36
C SER A 224 8.40 14.18 0.20
N LEU A 225 8.45 14.63 -1.07
CA LEU A 225 8.25 13.80 -2.24
C LEU A 225 9.54 13.61 -3.04
N GLY A 226 9.90 12.35 -3.27
CA GLY A 226 10.98 11.94 -4.17
C GLY A 226 10.46 11.11 -5.32
N PHE A 227 11.20 11.09 -6.43
CA PHE A 227 10.86 10.32 -7.62
C PHE A 227 12.05 9.45 -8.03
N VAL A 228 11.75 8.24 -8.48
CA VAL A 228 12.72 7.32 -9.09
C VAL A 228 12.16 6.85 -10.42
N GLU A 229 12.95 7.02 -11.48
CA GLU A 229 12.61 6.66 -12.86
C GLU A 229 13.43 5.47 -13.30
N GLU A 230 12.79 4.50 -13.96
CA GLU A 230 13.39 3.33 -14.62
C GLU A 230 14.24 2.40 -13.71
N ASN A 231 14.13 1.08 -13.93
CA ASN A 231 14.90 -0.02 -13.32
C ASN A 231 14.92 -0.16 -11.77
N TYR A 232 14.53 0.85 -10.99
CA TYR A 232 14.45 0.87 -9.52
C TYR A 232 15.67 0.21 -8.86
N GLU A 233 16.85 0.53 -9.38
CA GLU A 233 18.06 -0.06 -8.88
C GLU A 233 18.39 0.49 -7.49
N VAL A 234 19.22 -0.26 -6.77
CA VAL A 234 19.60 0.08 -5.40
C VAL A 234 20.26 1.47 -5.33
N HIS A 235 21.02 1.86 -6.37
CA HIS A 235 21.72 3.14 -6.40
C HIS A 235 20.75 4.32 -6.52
N ASP A 236 19.74 4.24 -7.40
CA ASP A 236 18.72 5.26 -7.58
C ASP A 236 17.85 5.43 -6.33
N LEU A 237 17.45 4.31 -5.73
CA LEU A 237 16.67 4.31 -4.48
C LEU A 237 17.46 4.94 -3.33
N SER A 238 18.76 4.66 -3.25
CA SER A 238 19.64 5.25 -2.22
C SER A 238 19.78 6.76 -2.43
N ALA A 239 20.00 7.21 -3.67
CA ALA A 239 20.07 8.63 -4.00
C ALA A 239 18.76 9.37 -3.68
N ALA A 240 17.60 8.77 -3.95
CA ALA A 240 16.30 9.34 -3.61
C ALA A 240 16.08 9.44 -2.08
N LEU A 241 16.53 8.45 -1.32
CA LEU A 241 16.51 8.48 0.15
C LEU A 241 17.39 9.61 0.71
N GLU A 242 18.59 9.78 0.16
CA GLU A 242 19.52 10.86 0.50
C GLU A 242 18.96 12.25 0.18
N ALA A 243 18.36 12.42 -1.00
CA ALA A 243 17.71 13.67 -1.40
C ALA A 243 16.56 14.07 -0.45
N LEU A 244 15.85 13.07 0.10
CA LEU A 244 14.81 13.26 1.11
C LEU A 244 15.35 13.41 2.54
N GLY A 245 16.67 13.54 2.70
CA GLY A 245 17.32 13.82 3.97
C GLY A 245 17.23 12.64 4.95
N ILE A 246 17.46 11.42 4.46
CA ILE A 246 17.84 10.31 5.33
C ILE A 246 19.17 10.70 6.02
N LYS A 247 19.23 10.65 7.34
CA LYS A 247 20.40 11.00 8.16
C LYS A 247 20.56 9.99 9.28
#